data_AF-A0A821FMJ7-F1
#
_entry.id   AF-A0A821FMJ7-F1
#
_cell.length_a   1.000
_cell.length_b   1.000
_cell.length_c   1.000
_cell.angle_alpha   90.00
_cell.angle_beta   90.00
_cell.angle_gamma   90.00
#
_symmetry.space_group_name_H-M   'P 1'
#
loop_
_entity.id
_entity.type
_entity.pdbx_description
1 polymer ?
#
loop_
_entity_poly.entity_id
_entity_poly.type
_entity_poly.pdbx_seq_one_letter_code
_entity_poly.pdbx_strand_id
1 'polypeptide(L)' 'MNAYIKKVQAYTDEEKRLWIFFDEFNTTTNIGLLKEITCERTLLGEPLPDKMVFLGACNPRRQKTAQLIQNDNAHVGL' A
#
# COMPACT_ATOMS: atom_id res chain seq x y z
N MET A 1 11.80 1.78 3.58
CA MET A 1 12.09 0.44 3.02
C MET A 1 13.47 -0.10 3.45
N ASN A 2 14.55 0.66 3.28
CA ASN A 2 15.94 0.20 3.53
C ASN A 2 16.19 -0.48 4.89
N ALA A 3 15.58 0.03 5.98
CA ALA A 3 15.70 -0.61 7.29
C ALA A 3 15.12 -2.04 7.31
N TYR A 4 14.01 -2.28 6.61
CA TYR A 4 13.38 -3.60 6.50
C TYR A 4 14.18 -4.55 5.62
N ILE A 5 14.78 -4.05 4.54
CA ILE A 5 15.71 -4.82 3.70
C ILE A 5 16.91 -5.28 4.53
N LYS A 6 17.57 -4.36 5.26
CA LYS A 6 18.69 -4.71 6.15
C LYS A 6 18.29 -5.73 7.21
N LYS A 7 17.09 -5.59 7.78
CA LYS A 7 16.55 -6.54 8.77
C LYS A 7 16.42 -7.96 8.18
N VAL A 8 15.93 -8.08 6.94
CA VAL A 8 15.75 -9.36 6.25
C VAL A 8 17.08 -9.98 5.82
N GLN A 9 18.04 -9.16 5.39
CA GLN A 9 19.39 -9.63 5.06
C GLN A 9 20.11 -10.26 6.26
N ALA A 10 19.76 -9.86 7.49
CA ALA A 10 20.30 -10.46 8.70
C ALA A 10 19.61 -11.79 9.10
N TYR A 11 18.59 -12.25 8.37
CA TYR A 11 17.92 -13.52 8.68
C TYR A 11 18.78 -14.70 8.22
N THR A 12 19.28 -15.46 9.20
CA THR A 12 20.01 -16.72 8.96
C THR A 12 19.09 -17.91 8.71
N ASP A 13 17.90 -17.89 9.30
CA ASP A 13 16.85 -18.89 9.08
C ASP A 13 16.25 -18.77 7.67
N GLU A 14 16.18 -19.88 6.95
CA GLU A 14 15.64 -19.97 5.59
C GLU A 14 14.12 -19.87 5.56
N GLU A 15 13.42 -20.23 6.63
CA GLU A 15 11.95 -20.21 6.70
C GLU A 15 11.41 -18.88 7.24
N LYS A 16 12.27 -18.08 7.88
CA LYS A 16 11.87 -16.78 8.41
C LYS A 16 11.52 -15.80 7.28
N ARG A 17 10.33 -15.22 7.35
CA ARG A 17 9.82 -14.20 6.43
C ARG A 17 9.51 -12.90 7.19
N LEU A 18 9.67 -11.76 6.51
CA LEU A 18 9.17 -10.47 6.99
C LEU A 18 7.88 -10.14 6.25
N TRP A 19 6.80 -10.03 7.00
CA TRP A 19 5.50 -9.61 6.48
C TRP A 19 5.35 -8.10 6.63
N ILE A 20 5.00 -7.43 5.54
CA ILE A 20 4.67 -6.00 5.50
C ILE A 20 3.21 -5.88 5.09
N PHE A 21 2.43 -5.24 5.95
CA PHE A 21 1.01 -4.99 5.75
C PHE A 21 0.78 -3.52 5.44
N PHE A 22 0.17 -3.25 4.29
CA PHE A 22 -0.28 -1.92 3.89
C PHE A 22 -1.77 -1.79 4.20
N ASP A 23 -2.10 -1.00 5.21
CA ASP A 23 -3.49 -0.63 5.46
C ASP A 23 -3.92 0.51 4.53
N GLU A 24 -5.18 0.51 4.14
CA GLU A 24 -5.82 1.52 3.29
C GLU A 24 -5.00 1.91 2.05
N PHE A 25 -4.38 0.93 1.37
CA PHE A 25 -3.35 1.21 0.35
C PHE A 25 -3.88 2.04 -0.84
N ASN A 26 -5.20 2.08 -1.04
CA ASN A 26 -5.86 2.83 -2.09
C ASN A 26 -6.06 4.33 -1.77
N THR A 27 -5.60 4.82 -0.61
CA THR A 27 -5.68 6.24 -0.22
C THR A 27 -4.43 7.03 -0.59
N THR A 28 -3.31 6.37 -0.90
CA THR A 28 -2.07 7.03 -1.33
C THR A 28 -2.08 7.37 -2.81
N THR A 29 -1.50 8.51 -3.17
CA THR A 29 -1.24 8.88 -4.58
C THR A 29 -0.12 8.03 -5.20
N ASN A 30 0.66 7.32 -4.38
CA ASN A 30 1.80 6.52 -4.80
C ASN A 30 1.45 5.05 -5.10
N ILE A 31 0.22 4.79 -5.58
CA ILE A 31 -0.25 3.42 -5.85
C ILE A 31 0.60 2.69 -6.89
N GLY A 32 1.24 3.42 -7.81
CA GLY A 32 2.20 2.85 -8.77
C GLY A 32 3.40 2.18 -8.09
N LEU A 33 3.93 2.77 -7.00
CA LEU A 33 5.02 2.16 -6.23
C LEU A 33 4.55 0.91 -5.48
N LEU A 34 3.31 0.90 -4.99
CA LEU A 34 2.74 -0.29 -4.37
C LEU A 34 2.59 -1.42 -5.37
N LYS A 35 2.10 -1.12 -6.58
CA LYS A 35 2.05 -2.06 -7.70
C LYS A 35 3.44 -2.61 -8.02
N GLU A 36 4.46 -1.76 -8.06
CA GLU A 36 5.86 -2.15 -8.26
C GLU A 36 6.33 -3.15 -7.19
N ILE A 37 6.08 -2.83 -5.91
CA ILE A 37 6.45 -3.67 -4.78
C ILE A 37 5.74 -5.03 -4.83
N THR A 38 4.44 -5.05 -5.12
CA THR A 38 3.61 -6.27 -5.03
C THR A 38 3.70 -7.16 -6.26
N CYS A 39 3.79 -6.58 -7.46
CA CYS A 39 3.75 -7.31 -8.72
C CYS A 39 5.15 -7.56 -9.27
N GLU A 40 5.97 -6.51 -9.38
CA GLU A 40 7.32 -6.61 -9.96
C GLU A 40 8.38 -7.00 -8.94
N ARG A 41 8.07 -6.93 -7.64
CA ARG A 41 9.02 -7.14 -6.54
C ARG A 41 10.23 -6.20 -6.63
N THR A 42 10.02 -4.96 -7.09
CA THR A 42 11.02 -3.90 -7.11
C THR A 42 10.51 -2.65 -6.38
N LEU A 43 11.42 -1.74 -6.04
CA LEU A 43 11.09 -0.41 -5.56
C LEU A 43 12.06 0.59 -6.19
N LEU A 44 11.54 1.50 -7.02
CA LEU A 44 12.35 2.45 -7.79
C LEU A 44 13.37 1.73 -8.71
N GLY A 45 12.98 0.58 -9.26
CA GLY A 45 13.82 -0.26 -10.12
C GLY A 45 14.74 -1.23 -9.38
N GLU A 46 14.89 -1.10 -8.06
CA GLU A 46 15.76 -1.97 -7.27
C GLU A 46 15.02 -3.22 -6.75
N PRO A 47 15.58 -4.44 -6.87
CA PRO A 47 14.91 -5.67 -6.46
C PRO A 47 14.75 -5.78 -4.94
N LEU A 48 13.60 -6.30 -4.52
CA LEU A 48 13.28 -6.55 -3.12
C LEU A 48 13.64 -7.99 -2.71
N PRO A 49 14.16 -8.23 -1.49
CA PRO A 49 14.50 -9.58 -1.02
C PRO A 49 13.31 -10.55 -1.02
N ASP A 50 13.56 -11.81 -1.40
CA ASP A 50 12.53 -12.87 -1.47
C ASP A 50 11.86 -13.18 -0.15
N LYS A 51 12.58 -12.99 0.96
CA LYS A 51 12.05 -13.21 2.31
C LYS A 51 11.04 -12.13 2.75
N MET A 52 10.77 -11.12 1.92
CA MET A 52 9.72 -10.11 2.16
C MET A 52 8.41 -10.50 1.49
N VAL A 53 7.35 -10.53 2.30
CA VAL A 53 5.97 -10.80 1.89
C VAL A 53 5.13 -9.55 2.10
N PHE A 54 4.42 -9.13 1.06
CA PHE A 54 3.61 -7.92 1.08
C PHE A 54 2.13 -8.28 1.02
N LEU A 55 1.35 -7.71 1.93
CA LEU A 55 -0.09 -7.81 1.96
C LEU A 55 -0.67 -6.39 2.01
N GLY A 56 -1.84 -6.19 1.42
CA GLY A 56 -2.52 -4.91 1.44
C GLY A 56 -4.01 -5.06 1.68
N ALA A 57 -4.58 -4.17 2.48
CA ALA A 57 -6.01 -3.98 2.58
C ALA A 57 -6.39 -2.68 1.84
N CYS A 58 -7.51 -2.71 1.11
CA CYS A 58 -8.09 -1.52 0.50
C CYS A 58 -9.45 -1.20 1.12
N ASN A 59 -9.70 0.09 1.26
CA ASN A 59 -11.01 0.57 1.65
C ASN A 59 -12.00 0.38 0.50
N PRO A 60 -13.22 -0.13 0.78
CA PRO A 60 -14.28 -0.21 -0.21
C PRO A 60 -14.52 1.17 -0.84
N ARG A 61 -14.74 1.22 -2.16
CA ARG A 61 -15.14 2.47 -2.81
C ARG A 61 -16.55 2.84 -2.34
N ARG A 62 -16.68 3.98 -1.67
CA ARG A 62 -18.00 4.53 -1.33
C ARG A 62 -18.65 5.07 -2.60
N GLN A 63 -19.62 4.35 -3.15
CA GLN A 63 -20.47 4.87 -4.22
C GLN A 63 -21.27 6.04 -3.63
N LYS A 64 -21.14 7.24 -4.21
CA LYS A 64 -22.05 8.35 -3.89
C LYS A 64 -23.41 8.01 -4.52
N THR A 65 -24.32 7.42 -3.74
CA THR A 65 -25.73 7.33 -4.17
C THR A 65 -26.26 8.75 -4.34
N ALA A 66 -27.07 9.00 -5.38
CA ALA A 66 -27.56 10.34 -5.77
C ALA A 66 -28.19 11.16 -4.62
N GLN A 67 -28.65 10.49 -3.55
CA GLN A 67 -29.21 11.10 -2.35
C GLN A 67 -28.21 11.96 -1.55
N LEU A 68 -26.89 11.73 -1.68
CA LEU A 68 -25.86 12.54 -0.99
C LEU A 68 -25.40 13.75 -1.80
N ILE A 69 -25.77 13.85 -3.09
CA ILE A 69 -25.37 14.97 -3.96
C ILE A 69 -26.15 16.24 -3.61
N GLN A 70 -27.33 16.13 -3.02
CA GLN A 70 -28.17 17.29 -2.68
C GLN A 70 -27.64 18.12 -1.50
N ASN A 71 -26.72 17.59 -0.69
CA ASN A 71 -26.19 18.30 0.49
C ASN A 71 -24.82 18.97 0.25
N ASP A 72 -24.11 18.68 -0.84
CA ASP A 72 -22.81 19.29 -1.14
C ASP A 72 -22.93 20.76 -1.61
N ASN A 73 -24.14 21.24 -1.95
CA ASN A 73 -24.40 22.64 -2.37
C ASN A 73 -24.78 23.59 -1.22
N ALA A 74 -24.84 23.14 0.04
CA ALA A 74 -25.28 23.96 1.17
C ALA A 74 -24.16 24.77 1.84
N HIS A 75 -22.90 24.65 1.41
CA HIS A 75 -21.74 25.32 2.05
C HIS A 75 -20.84 26.09 1.07
N VAL A 76 -21.44 26.84 0.14
CA VAL A 76 -20.77 28.04 -0.43
C VAL A 76 -21.40 29.25 0.25
N GLY A 77 -20.84 29.59 1.41
CA GLY A 77 -21.34 30.65 2.28
C GLY A 77 -20.30 31.08 3.30
N LEU A 78 -19.13 31.49 2.79
CA LEU A 78 -18.24 32.52 3.35
C LEU A 78 -17.54 33.22 2.18
#